data_AF-T1HEH2-F1
#
_entry.id   AF-T1HEH2-F1
#
_cell.length_a   1.000
_cell.length_b   1.000
_cell.length_c   1.000
_cell.angle_alpha   90.00
_cell.angle_beta   90.00
_cell.angle_gamma   90.00
#
_symmetry.space_group_name_H-M   'P 1'
#
loop_
_entity.id
_entity.type
_entity.pdbx_description
1 polymer ?
#
loop_
_entity_poly.entity_id
_entity_poly.type
_entity_poly.pdbx_seq_one_letter_code
_entity_poly.pdbx_strand_id
1 'polypeptide(L)'
;MTLCNSMVESTVLYSAEVWAPLYCHKLEVVPLRFYKSLYHWPRNTPNHFVRLESGHNNIEIKIVKRMVTWLCRVMEMDSSRLPKICIQRLKALDKWSGNKIHYNWYTQLKEKLSKVGMIHIINYENPDIIRKELPNLVEKYVNHHVSKDVESVLNSNYNKMYRCISALGFKESYLQIHCNLSKRRILSQLRISNENRFKLFFKGNLYTLETGENCTICNLQKPENLIHFLLNCPIYSSCRKKYLTKYIDRSLDELAHK
;
A
#
# COMPACT_ATOMS: atom_id res chain seq x y z
N MET A 1 10.31 -7.08 -6.94
CA MET A 1 9.83 -5.85 -6.28
C MET A 1 10.85 -4.72 -6.30
N THR A 2 12.15 -5.03 -6.26
CA THR A 2 13.25 -4.06 -6.41
C THR A 2 13.17 -3.24 -7.70
N LEU A 3 12.89 -3.86 -8.85
CA LEU A 3 12.80 -3.16 -10.15
C LEU A 3 11.78 -2.02 -10.18
N CYS A 4 10.54 -2.25 -9.70
CA CYS A 4 9.52 -1.20 -9.66
C CYS A 4 9.96 -0.02 -8.78
N ASN A 5 10.51 -0.32 -7.60
CA ASN A 5 11.05 0.71 -6.71
C ASN A 5 12.17 1.51 -7.39
N SER A 6 13.09 0.84 -8.08
CA SER A 6 14.17 1.51 -8.82
C SER A 6 13.64 2.40 -9.94
N MET A 7 12.65 1.94 -10.72
CA MET A 7 12.03 2.75 -11.78
C MET A 7 11.27 3.96 -11.23
N VAL A 8 10.47 3.76 -10.18
CA VAL A 8 9.75 4.87 -9.52
C VAL A 8 10.75 5.87 -8.93
N GLU A 9 11.84 5.40 -8.34
CA GLU A 9 12.86 6.28 -7.78
C GLU A 9 13.62 7.10 -8.81
N SER A 10 13.93 6.51 -9.98
CA SER A 10 14.68 7.20 -11.04
C SER A 10 13.82 8.15 -11.87
N THR A 11 12.55 7.82 -12.09
CA THR A 11 11.66 8.60 -12.96
C THR A 11 10.69 9.48 -12.19
N VAL A 12 9.83 8.87 -11.37
CA VAL A 12 8.72 9.56 -10.68
C VAL A 12 9.23 10.45 -9.55
N LEU A 13 10.29 10.03 -8.85
CA LEU A 13 10.81 10.73 -7.67
C LEU A 13 12.02 11.62 -7.96
N TYR A 14 12.30 11.91 -9.23
CA TYR A 14 13.37 12.85 -9.57
C TYR A 14 13.10 14.23 -8.96
N SER A 15 14.03 14.70 -8.12
CA SER A 15 13.94 15.96 -7.37
C SER A 15 12.64 16.15 -6.56
N ALA A 16 11.99 15.06 -6.17
CA ALA A 16 10.70 15.08 -5.49
C ALA A 16 10.71 15.79 -4.12
N GLU A 17 11.88 15.94 -3.50
CA GLU A 17 12.05 16.75 -2.28
C GLU A 17 11.53 18.18 -2.44
N VAL A 18 11.56 18.77 -3.65
CA VAL A 18 11.18 20.16 -3.89
C VAL A 18 9.70 20.29 -4.28
N TRP A 19 9.24 19.54 -5.28
CA TRP A 19 7.94 19.77 -5.93
C TRP A 19 6.83 18.80 -5.50
N ALA A 20 7.19 17.57 -5.07
CA ALA A 20 6.22 16.51 -4.80
C ALA A 20 5.41 16.56 -3.48
N PRO A 21 5.74 17.36 -2.44
CA PRO A 21 5.07 17.24 -1.13
C PRO A 21 3.54 17.33 -1.16
N LEU A 22 2.97 18.15 -2.06
CA LEU A 22 1.52 18.32 -2.23
C LEU A 22 0.87 17.23 -3.12
N TYR A 23 1.67 16.51 -3.89
CA TYR A 23 1.21 15.59 -4.93
C TYR A 23 1.43 14.12 -4.58
N CYS A 24 1.80 13.79 -3.33
CA CYS A 24 2.06 12.40 -2.91
C CYS A 24 0.93 11.44 -3.32
N HIS A 25 -0.33 11.85 -3.15
CA HIS A 25 -1.50 11.06 -3.54
C HIS A 25 -1.58 10.77 -5.05
N LYS A 26 -1.15 11.70 -5.91
CA LYS A 26 -1.11 11.53 -7.36
C LYS A 26 0.03 10.59 -7.77
N LEU A 27 1.18 10.73 -7.13
CA LEU A 27 2.37 9.91 -7.43
C LEU A 27 2.19 8.46 -6.99
N GLU A 28 1.52 8.24 -5.87
CA GLU A 28 1.21 6.91 -5.32
C GLU A 28 0.43 6.03 -6.32
N VAL A 29 -0.34 6.62 -7.24
CA VAL A 29 -1.10 5.88 -8.25
C VAL A 29 -0.18 5.05 -9.15
N VAL A 30 1.06 5.50 -9.41
CA VAL A 30 1.99 4.84 -10.31
C VAL A 30 2.41 3.44 -9.81
N PRO A 31 3.04 3.29 -8.62
CA PRO A 31 3.40 1.97 -8.11
C PRO A 31 2.18 1.07 -7.91
N LEU A 32 1.05 1.62 -7.45
CA LEU A 32 -0.16 0.83 -7.23
C LEU A 32 -0.76 0.26 -8.53
N ARG A 33 -0.76 1.04 -9.62
CA ARG A 33 -1.15 0.53 -10.94
C ARG A 33 -0.21 -0.56 -11.44
N PHE A 34 1.09 -0.41 -11.21
CA PHE A 34 2.06 -1.46 -11.53
C PHE A 34 1.74 -2.77 -10.82
N TYR A 35 1.47 -2.75 -9.50
CA TYR A 35 1.13 -3.96 -8.76
C TYR A 35 -0.19 -4.60 -9.21
N LYS A 36 -1.23 -3.79 -9.42
CA LYS A 36 -2.51 -4.27 -9.96
C LYS A 36 -2.32 -4.96 -11.32
N SER A 37 -1.49 -4.39 -12.19
CA SER A 37 -1.17 -4.99 -13.49
C SER A 37 -0.34 -6.26 -13.34
N LEU A 38 0.71 -6.25 -12.51
CA LEU A 38 1.62 -7.37 -12.32
C LEU A 38 0.88 -8.62 -11.81
N TYR A 39 -0.02 -8.45 -10.84
CA TYR A 39 -0.75 -9.55 -10.20
C TYR A 39 -2.16 -9.77 -10.76
N HIS A 40 -2.55 -9.00 -11.78
CA HIS A 40 -3.90 -9.00 -12.36
C HIS A 40 -5.02 -8.72 -11.34
N TRP A 41 -4.73 -7.88 -10.35
CA TRP A 41 -5.78 -7.46 -9.41
C TRP A 41 -6.82 -6.58 -10.11
N PRO A 42 -8.10 -6.67 -9.70
CA PRO A 42 -9.14 -5.80 -10.23
C PRO A 42 -8.78 -4.31 -10.16
N ARG A 43 -9.17 -3.53 -11.17
CA ARG A 43 -8.88 -2.08 -11.20
C ARG A 43 -9.48 -1.35 -10.00
N ASN A 44 -10.64 -1.80 -9.54
CA ASN A 44 -11.38 -1.28 -8.39
C ASN A 44 -10.87 -1.79 -7.03
N THR A 45 -9.80 -2.61 -6.98
CA THR A 45 -9.19 -2.98 -5.69
C THR A 45 -8.74 -1.73 -4.94
N PRO A 46 -9.16 -1.51 -3.69
CA PRO A 46 -8.79 -0.32 -2.94
C PRO A 46 -7.28 -0.28 -2.68
N ASN A 47 -6.71 0.92 -2.67
CA ASN A 47 -5.25 1.11 -2.61
C ASN A 47 -4.61 0.57 -1.32
N HIS A 48 -5.33 0.57 -0.19
CA HIS A 48 -4.86 0.01 1.07
C HIS A 48 -4.67 -1.53 1.00
N PHE A 49 -5.54 -2.26 0.30
CA PHE A 49 -5.33 -3.70 0.04
C PHE A 49 -4.09 -3.94 -0.80
N VAL A 50 -3.89 -3.14 -1.85
CA VAL A 50 -2.73 -3.24 -2.75
C VAL A 50 -1.44 -3.04 -1.97
N ARG A 51 -1.37 -2.02 -1.10
CA ARG A 51 -0.19 -1.75 -0.26
C ARG A 51 0.10 -2.87 0.72
N LEU A 52 -0.89 -3.32 1.48
CA LEU A 52 -0.71 -4.37 2.49
C LEU A 52 -0.32 -5.70 1.84
N GLU A 53 -0.99 -6.12 0.77
CA GLU A 53 -0.69 -7.38 0.09
C GLU A 53 0.68 -7.36 -0.57
N SER A 54 1.01 -6.26 -1.26
CA SER A 54 2.33 -6.13 -1.91
C SER A 54 3.45 -5.84 -0.93
N GLY A 55 3.15 -5.42 0.31
CA GLY A 55 4.15 -4.87 1.23
C GLY A 55 4.80 -3.58 0.72
N HIS A 56 4.08 -2.80 -0.11
CA HIS A 56 4.56 -1.53 -0.63
C HIS A 56 4.27 -0.39 0.33
N ASN A 57 5.34 0.28 0.76
CA ASN A 57 5.25 1.47 1.60
C ASN A 57 4.73 2.67 0.80
N ASN A 58 3.92 3.51 1.46
CA ASN A 58 3.41 4.76 0.87
C ASN A 58 4.57 5.66 0.39
N ILE A 59 4.42 6.25 -0.80
CA ILE A 59 5.45 7.09 -1.43
C ILE A 59 5.75 8.36 -0.63
N GLU A 60 4.80 8.85 0.18
CA GLU A 60 4.99 10.00 1.08
C GLU A 60 6.19 9.80 2.00
N ILE A 61 6.46 8.56 2.43
CA ILE A 61 7.59 8.20 3.30
C ILE A 61 8.93 8.53 2.62
N LYS A 62 9.07 8.16 1.34
CA LYS A 62 10.27 8.48 0.56
C LYS A 62 10.40 9.99 0.31
N ILE A 63 9.29 10.67 0.04
CA ILE A 63 9.27 12.11 -0.21
C ILE A 63 9.69 12.87 1.05
N VAL A 64 9.11 12.57 2.20
CA VAL A 64 9.46 13.21 3.49
C VAL A 64 10.93 12.98 3.84
N LYS A 65 11.43 11.74 3.70
CA LYS A 65 12.85 11.44 3.90
C LYS A 65 13.75 12.33 3.02
N ARG A 66 13.40 12.46 1.73
CA ARG A 66 14.14 13.30 0.78
C ARG A 66 14.03 14.79 1.13
N MET A 67 12.86 15.29 1.54
CA MET A 67 12.67 16.67 2.00
C MET A 67 13.59 17.02 3.17
N VAL A 68 13.63 16.17 4.20
CA VAL A 68 14.48 16.39 5.38
C VAL A 68 15.95 16.28 5.03
N THR A 69 16.33 15.27 4.23
CA THR A 69 17.72 15.11 3.75
C THR A 69 18.17 16.33 2.94
N TRP A 70 17.29 16.87 2.09
CA TRP A 70 17.56 18.07 1.33
C TRP A 70 17.67 19.31 2.22
N LEU A 71 16.82 19.45 3.24
CA LEU A 71 16.94 20.52 4.23
C LEU A 71 18.31 20.52 4.91
N CYS A 72 18.79 19.35 5.36
CA CYS A 72 20.15 19.22 5.94
C CYS A 72 21.22 19.75 4.98
N ARG A 73 21.16 19.36 3.70
CA ARG A 73 22.10 19.85 2.68
C ARG A 73 22.02 21.36 2.51
N VAL A 74 20.82 21.95 2.52
CA VAL A 74 20.64 23.40 2.40
C VAL A 74 21.19 24.14 3.63
N MET A 75 21.08 23.57 4.82
CA MET A 75 21.63 24.16 6.05
C MET A 75 23.16 24.28 5.99
N GLU A 76 23.82 23.28 5.39
CA GLU A 76 25.27 23.21 5.22
C GLU A 76 25.82 24.11 4.09
N MET A 77 24.95 24.64 3.22
CA MET A 77 25.38 25.54 2.15
C MET A 77 25.88 26.89 2.69
N ASP A 78 26.71 27.57 1.91
CA ASP A 78 27.08 28.97 2.17
C ASP A 78 25.85 29.90 2.14
N SER A 79 25.89 30.99 2.92
CA SER A 79 24.78 31.94 3.05
C SER A 79 24.44 32.68 1.75
N SER A 80 25.39 32.79 0.81
CA SER A 80 25.17 33.38 -0.52
C SER A 80 24.37 32.47 -1.47
N ARG A 81 24.20 31.19 -1.13
CA ARG A 81 23.54 30.22 -2.01
C ARG A 81 22.03 30.42 -2.01
N LEU A 82 21.46 30.57 -3.20
CA LEU A 82 20.02 30.79 -3.41
C LEU A 82 19.12 29.81 -2.63
N PRO A 83 19.35 28.48 -2.58
CA PRO A 83 18.49 27.58 -1.82
C PRO A 83 18.41 27.93 -0.33
N LYS A 84 19.53 28.37 0.27
CA LYS A 84 19.59 28.74 1.69
C LYS A 84 18.82 30.02 1.95
N ILE A 85 19.00 31.03 1.10
CA ILE A 85 18.26 32.29 1.13
C ILE A 85 16.74 32.04 1.00
N CYS A 86 16.34 31.23 0.01
CA CYS A 86 14.93 30.88 -0.20
C CYS A 86 14.32 30.19 1.01
N ILE A 87 15.01 29.20 1.60
CA ILE A 87 14.49 28.48 2.77
C ILE A 87 14.39 29.40 3.99
N GLN A 88 15.37 30.28 4.22
CA GLN A 88 15.27 31.27 5.29
C GLN A 88 14.07 32.20 5.09
N ARG A 89 13.80 32.63 3.85
CA ARG A 89 12.62 33.43 3.54
C ARG A 89 11.32 32.66 3.78
N LEU A 90 11.24 31.39 3.38
CA LEU A 90 10.07 30.55 3.61
C LEU A 90 9.83 30.29 5.10
N LYS A 91 10.90 30.10 5.89
CA LYS A 91 10.82 30.02 7.37
C LYS A 91 10.26 31.30 7.97
N ALA A 92 10.66 32.47 7.48
CA ALA A 92 10.11 33.74 7.95
C ALA A 92 8.63 33.91 7.56
N LEU A 93 8.26 33.52 6.34
CA LEU A 93 6.88 33.58 5.84
C LEU A 93 5.94 32.56 6.51
N ASP A 94 6.45 31.46 7.08
CA ASP A 94 5.63 30.49 7.84
C ASP A 94 4.87 31.15 9.00
N LYS A 95 5.44 32.22 9.58
CA LYS A 95 4.85 32.96 10.70
C LYS A 95 3.85 34.03 10.28
N TRP A 96 3.75 34.31 8.99
CA TRP A 96 2.88 35.37 8.47
C TRP A 96 1.43 34.90 8.39
N SER A 97 0.47 35.75 8.79
CA SER A 97 -0.97 35.41 8.81
C SER A 97 -1.55 35.07 7.44
N GLY A 98 -0.99 35.62 6.36
CA GLY A 98 -1.39 35.32 4.99
C GLY A 98 -0.71 34.09 4.36
N ASN A 99 0.06 33.32 5.15
CA ASN A 99 0.79 32.16 4.65
C ASN A 99 -0.17 31.11 4.07
N LYS A 100 0.13 30.66 2.84
CA LYS A 100 -0.62 29.59 2.18
C LYS A 100 0.29 28.39 2.01
N ILE A 101 -0.12 27.25 2.58
CA ILE A 101 0.62 25.99 2.50
C ILE A 101 1.08 25.66 1.08
N HIS A 102 0.23 25.90 0.07
CA HIS A 102 0.52 25.55 -1.32
C HIS A 102 1.75 26.27 -1.90
N TYR A 103 2.13 27.41 -1.33
CA TYR A 103 3.27 28.23 -1.78
C TYR A 103 4.45 28.19 -0.81
N ASN A 104 4.28 27.59 0.37
CA ASN A 104 5.33 27.54 1.38
C ASN A 104 5.81 26.11 1.65
N TRP A 105 6.94 25.76 1.04
CA TRP A 105 7.56 24.45 1.20
C TRP A 105 7.91 24.14 2.66
N TYR A 106 8.34 25.14 3.45
CA TYR A 106 8.67 24.93 4.86
C TYR A 106 7.43 24.58 5.68
N THR A 107 6.30 25.24 5.43
CA THR A 107 5.01 24.90 6.02
C THR A 107 4.56 23.49 5.61
N GLN A 108 4.75 23.10 4.35
CA GLN A 108 4.44 21.74 3.89
C GLN A 108 5.26 20.67 4.63
N LEU A 109 6.56 20.93 4.85
CA LEU A 109 7.42 20.04 5.63
C LEU A 109 6.95 19.96 7.09
N LYS A 110 6.67 21.12 7.70
CA LYS A 110 6.21 21.22 9.08
C LYS A 110 4.93 20.41 9.31
N GLU A 111 3.92 20.58 8.46
CA GLU A 111 2.67 19.81 8.54
C GLU A 111 2.89 18.31 8.41
N LYS A 112 3.75 17.90 7.47
CA LYS A 112 4.13 16.50 7.30
C LYS A 112 4.72 15.95 8.60
N LEU A 113 5.74 16.59 9.14
CA LEU A 113 6.37 16.18 10.40
C LEU A 113 5.37 16.16 11.58
N SER A 114 4.41 17.09 11.61
CA SER A 114 3.35 17.11 12.63
C SER A 114 2.46 15.87 12.58
N LYS A 115 2.17 15.30 11.41
CA LYS A 115 1.34 14.07 11.27
C LYS A 115 1.87 12.88 12.07
N VAL A 116 3.17 12.87 12.34
CA VAL A 116 3.88 11.78 13.05
C VAL A 116 4.54 12.26 14.35
N GLY A 117 4.19 13.47 14.83
CA GLY A 117 4.72 14.02 16.08
C GLY A 117 6.23 14.32 16.05
N MET A 118 6.79 14.64 14.87
CA MET A 118 8.23 14.85 14.65
C MET A 118 8.56 16.30 14.27
N ILE A 119 7.66 17.24 14.55
CA ILE A 119 7.83 18.65 14.20
C ILE A 119 9.12 19.26 14.78
N HIS A 120 9.58 18.82 15.95
CA HIS A 120 10.75 19.37 16.62
C HIS A 120 12.04 19.23 15.80
N ILE A 121 12.13 18.29 14.85
CA ILE A 121 13.32 18.07 14.04
C ILE A 121 13.77 19.35 13.30
N ILE A 122 12.83 20.18 12.85
CA ILE A 122 13.16 21.40 12.09
C ILE A 122 13.74 22.53 12.96
N ASN A 123 13.68 22.37 14.28
CA ASN A 123 14.20 23.34 15.25
C ASN A 123 15.68 23.10 15.55
N TYR A 124 16.24 21.94 15.18
CA TYR A 124 17.67 21.69 15.35
C TYR A 124 18.48 22.55 14.38
N GLU A 125 19.48 23.25 14.91
CA GLU A 125 20.43 24.02 14.10
C GLU A 125 21.50 23.13 13.47
N ASN A 126 21.85 22.03 14.16
CA ASN A 126 22.85 21.09 13.68
C ASN A 126 22.21 20.03 12.76
N PRO A 127 22.58 19.97 11.46
CA PRO A 127 22.05 18.99 10.51
C PRO A 127 22.39 17.53 10.87
N ASP A 128 23.47 17.27 11.61
CA ASP A 128 23.83 15.90 12.02
C ASP A 128 22.84 15.30 13.01
N ILE A 129 22.24 16.12 13.88
CA ILE A 129 21.19 15.69 14.81
C ILE A 129 19.95 15.28 14.00
N ILE A 130 19.58 16.09 12.99
CA ILE A 130 18.46 15.78 12.10
C ILE A 130 18.69 14.46 11.35
N ARG A 131 19.92 14.23 10.86
CA ARG A 131 20.28 12.98 10.18
C ARG A 131 20.17 11.76 11.10
N LYS A 132 20.50 11.89 12.39
CA LYS A 132 20.34 10.84 13.40
C LYS A 132 18.87 10.51 13.68
N GLU A 133 17.97 11.49 13.55
CA GLU A 133 16.51 11.28 13.69
C GLU A 133 15.83 10.72 12.43
N LEU A 134 16.50 10.70 11.26
CA LEU A 134 15.91 10.21 10.02
C LEU A 134 15.37 8.76 10.10
N PRO A 135 16.07 7.78 10.70
CA PRO A 135 15.54 6.42 10.84
C PRO A 135 14.23 6.40 11.65
N ASN A 136 14.20 7.09 12.79
CA ASN A 136 13.03 7.23 13.65
C ASN A 136 11.86 7.90 12.92
N LEU A 137 12.13 8.98 12.18
CA LEU A 137 11.14 9.65 11.34
C LEU A 137 10.54 8.69 10.31
N VAL A 138 11.37 7.94 9.59
CA VAL A 138 10.92 6.99 8.57
C VAL A 138 10.08 5.89 9.20
N GLU A 139 10.51 5.34 10.34
CA GLU A 139 9.77 4.31 11.06
C GLU A 139 8.39 4.80 11.52
N LYS A 140 8.30 5.98 12.14
CA LYS A 140 7.01 6.57 12.53
C LYS A 140 6.09 6.80 11.34
N TYR A 141 6.63 7.20 10.20
CA TYR A 141 5.86 7.34 8.97
C TYR A 141 5.37 6.01 8.40
N VAL A 142 6.22 4.97 8.43
CA VAL A 142 5.81 3.61 8.06
C VAL A 142 4.66 3.17 8.95
N ASN A 143 4.81 3.28 10.27
CA ASN A 143 3.78 2.90 11.24
C ASN A 143 2.49 3.68 11.02
N HIS A 144 2.57 5.00 10.84
CA HIS A 144 1.41 5.85 10.55
C HIS A 144 0.60 5.39 9.34
N HIS A 145 1.28 5.08 8.22
CA HIS A 145 0.59 4.62 7.01
C HIS A 145 0.07 3.19 7.12
N VAL A 146 0.84 2.28 7.73
CA VAL A 146 0.41 0.89 7.95
C VAL A 146 -0.82 0.87 8.86
N SER A 147 -0.82 1.60 9.97
CA SER A 147 -1.98 1.69 10.86
C SER A 147 -3.23 2.19 10.13
N LYS A 148 -3.10 3.23 9.30
CA LYS A 148 -4.22 3.74 8.48
C LYS A 148 -4.73 2.73 7.46
N ASP A 149 -3.82 1.99 6.82
CA ASP A 149 -4.20 0.98 5.84
C ASP A 149 -4.89 -0.21 6.51
N VAL A 150 -4.39 -0.66 7.67
CA VAL A 150 -5.01 -1.72 8.48
C VAL A 150 -6.40 -1.29 8.94
N GLU A 151 -6.55 -0.09 9.51
CA GLU A 151 -7.86 0.46 9.89
C GLU A 151 -8.81 0.52 8.69
N SER A 152 -8.31 0.94 7.52
CA SER A 152 -9.10 0.98 6.29
C SER A 152 -9.57 -0.42 5.84
N VAL A 153 -8.72 -1.45 5.95
CA VAL A 153 -9.10 -2.84 5.64
C VAL A 153 -10.13 -3.37 6.63
N LEU A 154 -9.91 -3.16 7.94
CA LEU A 154 -10.79 -3.67 8.99
C LEU A 154 -12.23 -3.13 8.86
N ASN A 155 -12.36 -1.89 8.38
CA ASN A 155 -13.63 -1.22 8.12
C ASN A 155 -14.14 -1.36 6.68
N SER A 156 -13.44 -2.11 5.83
CA SER A 156 -13.79 -2.25 4.41
C SER A 156 -14.86 -3.31 4.18
N ASN A 157 -15.86 -2.99 3.37
CA ASN A 157 -16.81 -3.96 2.82
C ASN A 157 -16.33 -4.60 1.50
N TYR A 158 -15.10 -4.32 1.06
CA TYR A 158 -14.59 -4.85 -0.21
C TYR A 158 -14.26 -6.35 -0.11
N ASN A 159 -13.57 -6.75 0.96
CA ASN A 159 -13.23 -8.15 1.27
C ASN A 159 -12.95 -8.27 2.77
N LYS A 160 -13.92 -8.78 3.53
CA LYS A 160 -13.88 -8.97 4.98
C LYS A 160 -13.05 -10.19 5.37
N MET A 161 -12.89 -11.18 4.49
CA MET A 161 -12.01 -12.34 4.73
C MET A 161 -10.52 -11.98 4.70
N TYR A 162 -10.16 -10.89 4.02
CA TYR A 162 -8.77 -10.45 3.89
C TYR A 162 -8.06 -10.29 5.23
N ARG A 163 -8.75 -9.75 6.25
CA ARG A 163 -8.18 -9.56 7.60
C ARG A 163 -7.84 -10.87 8.32
N CYS A 164 -8.43 -11.99 7.90
CA CYS A 164 -8.18 -13.31 8.47
C CYS A 164 -7.01 -14.04 7.80
N ILE A 165 -6.66 -13.65 6.58
CA ILE A 165 -5.65 -14.34 5.75
C ILE A 165 -4.39 -13.51 5.49
N SER A 166 -4.48 -12.18 5.71
CA SER A 166 -3.39 -11.24 5.53
C SER A 166 -2.54 -11.11 6.78
N ALA A 167 -1.26 -10.88 6.56
CA ALA A 167 -0.31 -10.48 7.58
C ALA A 167 -0.42 -8.98 7.97
N LEU A 168 -1.40 -8.23 7.44
CA LEU A 168 -1.75 -6.86 7.83
C LEU A 168 -0.54 -5.91 7.99
N GLY A 169 0.39 -5.96 7.04
CA GLY A 169 1.57 -5.08 7.01
C GLY A 169 2.90 -5.82 7.21
N PHE A 170 2.90 -7.07 7.69
CA PHE A 170 4.12 -7.87 7.85
C PHE A 170 4.60 -8.57 6.57
N LYS A 171 4.14 -8.10 5.40
CA LYS A 171 4.38 -8.66 4.04
C LYS A 171 3.90 -10.10 3.87
N GLU A 172 3.33 -10.37 2.72
CA GLU A 172 2.80 -11.71 2.43
C GLU A 172 3.90 -12.67 1.98
N SER A 173 4.17 -13.70 2.78
CA SER A 173 5.23 -14.70 2.56
C SER A 173 5.06 -15.44 1.23
N TYR A 174 3.81 -15.70 0.82
CA TYR A 174 3.54 -16.44 -0.42
C TYR A 174 4.04 -15.72 -1.68
N LEU A 175 4.15 -14.39 -1.67
CA LEU A 175 4.66 -13.63 -2.81
C LEU A 175 6.16 -13.85 -3.05
N GLN A 176 6.88 -14.24 -1.99
CA GLN A 176 8.32 -14.51 -2.00
C GLN A 176 8.64 -15.94 -2.41
N ILE A 177 7.65 -16.85 -2.45
CA ILE A 177 7.85 -18.23 -2.89
C ILE A 177 8.40 -18.24 -4.32
N HIS A 178 9.54 -18.92 -4.51
CA HIS A 178 10.17 -19.12 -5.80
C HIS A 178 9.36 -20.11 -6.65
N CYS A 179 8.30 -19.60 -7.26
CA CYS A 179 7.49 -20.37 -8.21
C CYS A 179 7.04 -19.51 -9.40
N ASN A 180 6.45 -20.18 -10.39
CA ASN A 180 5.94 -19.54 -11.60
C ASN A 180 5.00 -18.37 -11.23
N LEU A 181 5.20 -17.21 -11.85
CA LEU A 181 4.41 -16.00 -11.60
C LEU A 181 2.90 -16.24 -11.76
N SER A 182 2.49 -17.11 -12.68
CA SER A 182 1.08 -17.48 -12.87
C SER A 182 0.46 -18.12 -11.63
N LYS A 183 1.22 -18.93 -10.88
CA LYS A 183 0.72 -19.53 -9.62
C LYS A 183 0.54 -18.45 -8.55
N ARG A 184 1.52 -17.55 -8.39
CA ARG A 184 1.43 -16.40 -7.47
C ARG A 184 0.27 -15.47 -7.82
N ARG A 185 0.05 -15.20 -9.11
CA ARG A 185 -1.08 -14.42 -9.61
C ARG A 185 -2.42 -15.02 -9.23
N ILE A 186 -2.61 -16.33 -9.40
CA ILE A 186 -3.86 -17.00 -9.03
C ILE A 186 -4.10 -16.84 -7.53
N LEU A 187 -3.13 -17.21 -6.70
CA LEU A 187 -3.26 -17.12 -5.24
C LEU A 187 -3.53 -15.68 -4.79
N SER A 188 -2.84 -14.71 -5.37
CA SER A 188 -3.00 -13.30 -5.04
C SER A 188 -4.38 -12.75 -5.44
N GLN A 189 -4.88 -13.13 -6.61
CA GLN A 189 -6.23 -12.76 -7.06
C GLN A 189 -7.30 -13.35 -6.14
N LEU A 190 -7.14 -14.60 -5.69
CA LEU A 190 -8.05 -15.25 -4.74
C LEU A 190 -8.07 -14.55 -3.38
N ARG A 191 -6.91 -14.09 -2.89
CA ARG A 191 -6.81 -13.41 -1.59
C ARG A 191 -7.42 -12.02 -1.60
N ILE A 192 -7.21 -11.25 -2.66
CA ILE A 192 -7.68 -9.86 -2.80
C ILE A 192 -9.09 -9.74 -3.39
N SER A 193 -9.70 -10.84 -3.82
CA SER A 193 -10.97 -10.76 -4.55
C SER A 193 -12.08 -10.06 -3.77
N ASN A 194 -12.96 -9.37 -4.48
CA ASN A 194 -14.14 -8.77 -3.89
C ASN A 194 -15.15 -9.85 -3.50
N GLU A 195 -15.81 -9.68 -2.34
CA GLU A 195 -16.80 -10.64 -1.83
C GLU A 195 -18.04 -10.76 -2.70
N ASN A 196 -18.50 -9.67 -3.30
CA ASN A 196 -19.73 -9.62 -4.10
C ASN A 196 -19.52 -10.05 -5.55
N ARG A 197 -18.31 -9.79 -6.08
CA ARG A 197 -17.98 -10.08 -7.47
C ARG A 197 -16.54 -10.53 -7.61
N PHE A 198 -16.36 -11.83 -7.76
CA PHE A 198 -15.07 -12.44 -7.97
C PHE A 198 -14.69 -12.38 -9.45
N LYS A 199 -13.47 -11.95 -9.75
CA LYS A 199 -12.89 -11.93 -11.09
C LYS A 199 -11.50 -12.57 -11.06
N LEU A 200 -11.30 -13.60 -11.88
CA LEU A 200 -10.04 -14.32 -12.01
C LEU A 200 -9.55 -14.26 -13.45
N PHE A 201 -8.37 -13.70 -13.65
CA PHE A 201 -7.68 -13.75 -14.93
C PHE A 201 -6.67 -14.89 -14.94
N PHE A 202 -6.83 -15.81 -15.90
CA PHE A 202 -5.93 -16.93 -16.09
C PHE A 202 -5.76 -17.25 -17.57
N LYS A 203 -4.50 -17.32 -18.03
CA LYS A 203 -4.10 -17.65 -19.42
C LYS A 203 -4.88 -16.87 -20.51
N GLY A 204 -5.10 -15.57 -20.31
CA GLY A 204 -5.80 -14.73 -21.29
C GLY A 204 -7.31 -14.66 -21.12
N ASN A 205 -7.89 -15.57 -20.32
CA ASN A 205 -9.33 -15.63 -20.08
C ASN A 205 -9.70 -14.99 -18.75
N LEU A 206 -10.83 -14.30 -18.74
CA LEU A 206 -11.44 -13.72 -17.54
C LEU A 206 -12.61 -14.58 -17.10
N TYR A 207 -12.52 -15.14 -15.90
CA TYR A 207 -13.58 -15.89 -15.23
C TYR A 207 -14.24 -14.98 -14.19
N THR A 208 -15.57 -14.90 -14.19
CA THR A 208 -16.33 -14.06 -13.25
C THR A 208 -17.32 -14.94 -12.49
N LEU A 209 -17.40 -14.75 -11.18
CA LEU A 209 -18.45 -15.32 -10.33
C LEU A 209 -19.19 -14.16 -9.65
N GLU A 210 -20.50 -14.15 -9.76
CA GLU A 210 -21.37 -13.14 -9.16
C GLU A 210 -22.07 -13.76 -7.95
N THR A 211 -21.73 -13.30 -6.75
CA THR A 211 -22.03 -14.04 -5.52
C THR A 211 -23.44 -13.79 -4.98
N GLY A 212 -24.22 -12.95 -5.66
CA GLY A 212 -25.63 -12.71 -5.34
C GLY A 212 -26.56 -13.77 -5.92
N GLU A 213 -26.08 -14.61 -6.83
CA GLU A 213 -26.86 -15.66 -7.48
C GLU A 213 -26.59 -17.01 -6.83
N ASN A 214 -27.58 -17.92 -6.88
CA ASN A 214 -27.37 -19.29 -6.45
C ASN A 214 -26.43 -20.01 -7.40
N CYS A 215 -25.63 -20.93 -6.86
CA CYS A 215 -24.81 -21.83 -7.66
C CYS A 215 -25.67 -22.54 -8.70
N THR A 216 -25.36 -22.35 -9.98
CA THR A 216 -26.08 -22.96 -11.11
C THR A 216 -25.65 -24.39 -11.38
N ILE A 217 -24.57 -24.84 -10.74
CA ILE A 217 -23.90 -26.11 -11.03
C ILE A 217 -24.27 -27.16 -9.98
N CYS A 218 -24.60 -26.75 -8.75
CA CYS A 218 -25.02 -27.66 -7.70
C CYS A 218 -26.46 -27.40 -7.25
N ASN A 219 -27.07 -28.43 -6.65
CA ASN A 219 -28.46 -28.38 -6.20
C ASN A 219 -28.61 -27.91 -4.74
N LEU A 220 -27.60 -27.26 -4.16
CA LEU A 220 -27.63 -26.85 -2.74
C LEU A 220 -28.36 -25.52 -2.50
N GLN A 221 -28.77 -24.80 -3.56
CA GLN A 221 -29.42 -23.48 -3.45
C GLN A 221 -28.63 -22.49 -2.56
N LYS A 222 -27.29 -22.60 -2.58
CA LYS A 222 -26.37 -21.71 -1.86
C LYS A 222 -25.85 -20.62 -2.80
N PRO A 223 -25.52 -19.43 -2.28
CA PRO A 223 -24.92 -18.37 -3.09
C PRO A 223 -23.57 -18.80 -3.69
N GLU A 224 -23.34 -18.46 -4.96
CA GLU A 224 -22.13 -18.76 -5.74
C GLU A 224 -20.98 -17.83 -5.31
N ASN A 225 -20.40 -18.08 -4.14
CA ASN A 225 -19.25 -17.32 -3.64
C ASN A 225 -17.95 -18.15 -3.69
N LEU A 226 -16.81 -17.48 -3.44
CA LEU A 226 -15.51 -18.11 -3.53
C LEU A 226 -15.35 -19.29 -2.55
N ILE A 227 -15.96 -19.18 -1.37
CA ILE A 227 -15.97 -20.26 -0.36
C ILE A 227 -16.81 -21.42 -0.89
N HIS A 228 -17.97 -21.16 -1.50
CA HIS A 228 -18.79 -22.20 -2.11
C HIS A 228 -18.01 -22.93 -3.21
N PHE A 229 -17.45 -22.19 -4.16
CA PHE A 229 -16.65 -22.73 -5.25
C PHE A 229 -15.47 -23.58 -4.75
N LEU A 230 -14.65 -23.04 -3.84
CA LEU A 230 -13.42 -23.71 -3.38
C LEU A 230 -13.65 -24.79 -2.34
N LEU A 231 -14.59 -24.61 -1.41
CA LEU A 231 -14.72 -25.43 -0.18
C LEU A 231 -16.02 -26.22 -0.05
N ASN A 232 -17.14 -25.76 -0.62
CA ASN A 232 -18.44 -26.39 -0.32
C ASN A 232 -19.12 -27.11 -1.49
N CYS A 233 -18.93 -26.66 -2.74
CA CYS A 233 -19.67 -27.14 -3.90
C CYS A 233 -19.42 -28.64 -4.15
N PRO A 234 -20.44 -29.51 -4.13
CA PRO A 234 -20.28 -30.96 -4.26
C PRO A 234 -19.68 -31.40 -5.60
N ILE A 235 -19.98 -30.66 -6.68
CA ILE A 235 -19.50 -30.96 -8.03
C ILE A 235 -17.97 -30.95 -8.09
N TYR A 236 -17.34 -30.06 -7.33
CA TYR A 236 -15.89 -29.95 -7.27
C TYR A 236 -15.25 -30.84 -6.21
N SER A 237 -16.01 -31.71 -5.53
CA SER A 237 -15.51 -32.55 -4.43
C SER A 237 -14.32 -33.43 -4.84
N SER A 238 -14.36 -34.06 -6.01
CA SER A 238 -13.25 -34.87 -6.54
C SER A 238 -11.98 -34.04 -6.76
N CYS A 239 -12.12 -32.83 -7.30
CA CYS A 239 -11.00 -31.91 -7.46
C CYS A 239 -10.46 -31.44 -6.10
N ARG A 240 -11.35 -31.10 -5.15
CA ARG A 240 -11.00 -30.70 -3.78
C ARG A 240 -10.21 -31.80 -3.07
N LYS A 241 -10.69 -33.04 -3.14
CA LYS A 241 -10.03 -34.23 -2.59
C LYS A 241 -8.63 -34.43 -3.14
N LYS A 242 -8.47 -34.24 -4.45
CA LYS A 242 -7.18 -34.42 -5.14
C LYS A 242 -6.17 -33.31 -4.82
N TYR A 243 -6.60 -32.06 -4.76
CA TYR A 243 -5.68 -30.91 -4.75
C TYR A 243 -5.64 -30.11 -3.45
N LEU A 244 -6.69 -30.13 -2.63
CA LEU A 244 -6.84 -29.25 -1.47
C LEU A 244 -6.90 -30.00 -0.13
N THR A 245 -7.45 -31.22 -0.07
CA THR A 245 -7.67 -31.93 1.21
C THR A 245 -6.40 -32.16 2.03
N LYS A 246 -5.22 -32.24 1.41
CA LYS A 246 -3.94 -32.32 2.14
C LYS A 246 -3.59 -31.03 2.90
N TYR A 247 -4.19 -29.90 2.53
CA TYR A 247 -3.85 -28.56 3.02
C TYR A 247 -5.00 -27.90 3.81
N ILE A 248 -6.18 -28.52 3.84
CA ILE A 248 -7.32 -28.06 4.63
C ILE A 248 -7.22 -28.77 5.98
N ASP A 249 -6.93 -28.00 7.03
CA ASP A 249 -7.01 -28.49 8.40
C ASP A 249 -8.48 -28.62 8.83
N ARG A 250 -8.84 -29.65 9.60
CA ARG A 250 -10.25 -30.00 9.92
C ARG A 250 -11.04 -28.86 10.58
N SER A 251 -10.38 -27.85 11.15
CA SER A 251 -11.00 -26.67 11.76
C SER A 251 -11.64 -25.70 10.74
N LEU A 252 -11.29 -25.77 9.45
CA LEU A 252 -11.89 -24.92 8.40
C LEU A 252 -13.28 -25.40 7.97
N ASP A 253 -13.61 -26.68 8.17
CA ASP A 253 -14.96 -27.20 7.91
C ASP A 253 -15.98 -26.52 8.86
N GLU A 254 -15.59 -26.17 10.08
CA GLU A 254 -16.45 -25.46 11.05
C GLU A 254 -16.69 -23.99 10.69
N LEU A 255 -15.73 -23.34 10.01
CA LEU A 255 -15.86 -21.95 9.53
C LEU A 255 -16.73 -21.84 8.27
N ALA A 256 -16.88 -22.91 7.49
CA ALA A 256 -17.79 -22.97 6.34
C ALA A 256 -19.27 -23.05 6.73
N HIS A 257 -19.55 -23.28 8.03
CA HIS A 257 -20.89 -23.39 8.63
C HIS A 257 -21.29 -22.17 9.48
N LYS A 258 -20.48 -21.12 9.56
CA LYS A 258 -20.82 -19.81 10.15
C LYS A 258 -20.96 -18.74 9.05
#